data_AF-A0A521KHA4-F1
#
_entry.id   AF-A0A521KHA4-F1
#
_cell.length_a   1.000
_cell.length_b   1.000
_cell.length_c   1.000
_cell.angle_alpha   90.00
_cell.angle_beta   90.00
_cell.angle_gamma   90.00
#
_symmetry.space_group_name_H-M   'P 1'
#
loop_
_entity.id
_entity.type
_entity.pdbx_description
1 polymer ?
#
loop_
_entity_poly.entity_id
_entity_poly.type
_entity_poly.pdbx_seq_one_letter_code
_entity_poly.pdbx_strand_id
1 'polypeptide(L)'
;MTATCDPVATIVARDATGCPSDHRRARRDTLPDSQSVAGACPPNQGFAASIAVAADAAGGPNSLGGQKRAARFKRARKTPSLSRVPAADSTAATTGSARAAASPRLPLALLAIVALALLASGIAPFDRLTWCLEVFPVLLAAPLLALTWRRFPLTSLAYVLVALHALVLILGGRYTYAEVPLGYWLRDALGLERNPYDRIGHFAQGFVPAIVAREILVRTSPLRPGAWLAFLVACVCVAISALYEFIEWWTALATGEAADAFLGTQGDVWDTQWDMFTCLCGAVVALLLLSRVHTRRIAALTALDSTRASTASPGS
;
A
#
# COMPACT_ATOMS: atom_id res chain seq x y z
N MET A 1 -39.98 -34.70 45.75
CA MET A 1 -40.56 -36.00 46.13
C MET A 1 -41.05 -36.62 44.82
N THR A 2 -40.65 -37.79 44.35
CA THR A 2 -39.80 -38.88 44.85
C THR A 2 -39.57 -39.77 43.64
N ALA A 3 -38.34 -40.24 43.47
CA ALA A 3 -38.01 -41.33 42.55
C ALA A 3 -38.63 -42.65 43.05
N THR A 4 -38.96 -43.55 42.12
CA THR A 4 -39.08 -44.99 42.37
C THR A 4 -38.72 -45.78 41.11
N CYS A 5 -37.74 -46.66 41.26
CA CYS A 5 -37.31 -47.75 40.37
C CYS A 5 -38.41 -48.84 40.25
N ASP A 6 -38.52 -49.62 39.17
CA ASP A 6 -37.84 -50.92 38.82
C ASP A 6 -38.96 -51.96 38.52
N PRO A 7 -38.76 -53.24 38.09
CA PRO A 7 -37.59 -53.96 37.50
C PRO A 7 -37.99 -54.97 36.36
N VAL A 8 -37.08 -55.94 36.07
CA VAL A 8 -37.21 -57.29 35.41
C VAL A 8 -36.54 -57.34 34.01
N ALA A 9 -35.29 -57.80 33.77
CA ALA A 9 -34.57 -59.07 34.05
C ALA A 9 -35.23 -60.29 33.35
N THR A 10 -34.63 -61.07 32.43
CA THR A 10 -33.48 -62.01 32.56
C THR A 10 -33.52 -62.90 31.27
N ILE A 11 -32.42 -63.34 30.61
CA ILE A 11 -31.78 -64.70 30.64
C ILE A 11 -30.94 -64.80 29.32
N VAL A 12 -29.58 -64.85 29.31
CA VAL A 12 -28.65 -66.02 29.47
C VAL A 12 -28.49 -66.80 28.13
N ALA A 13 -27.36 -67.31 27.62
CA ALA A 13 -25.98 -67.62 28.05
C ALA A 13 -25.10 -67.83 26.79
N ARG A 14 -23.76 -67.56 26.79
CA ARG A 14 -22.61 -68.51 26.95
C ARG A 14 -22.44 -69.55 25.82
N ASP A 15 -21.26 -69.99 25.39
CA ASP A 15 -19.86 -69.80 25.81
C ASP A 15 -18.92 -70.40 24.74
N ALA A 16 -17.67 -69.89 24.72
CA ALA A 16 -16.38 -70.62 24.62
C ALA A 16 -16.08 -71.49 23.35
N THR A 17 -14.86 -71.72 22.88
CA THR A 17 -13.51 -71.89 23.46
C THR A 17 -12.48 -71.93 22.31
N GLY A 18 -11.21 -71.58 22.55
CA GLY A 18 -10.08 -72.39 22.04
C GLY A 18 -8.99 -71.70 21.20
N CYS A 19 -7.86 -71.38 21.84
CA CYS A 19 -6.50 -71.33 21.26
C CYS A 19 -5.80 -72.68 21.60
N PRO A 20 -4.56 -73.07 21.22
CA PRO A 20 -3.49 -72.43 20.41
C PRO A 20 -2.69 -73.42 19.47
N SER A 21 -1.46 -73.01 19.06
CA SER A 21 -0.29 -73.74 18.44
C SER A 21 -0.13 -73.61 16.91
N ASP A 22 0.87 -72.92 16.35
CA ASP A 22 2.35 -73.02 16.34
C ASP A 22 2.88 -73.75 15.08
N HIS A 23 3.62 -73.04 14.21
CA HIS A 23 4.92 -73.50 13.65
C HIS A 23 5.56 -72.51 12.64
N ARG A 24 6.67 -71.89 13.10
CA ARG A 24 8.04 -72.06 12.55
C ARG A 24 8.40 -71.47 11.16
N ARG A 25 9.19 -70.38 11.13
CA ARG A 25 10.63 -70.33 10.69
C ARG A 25 11.21 -68.91 10.58
N ALA A 26 12.37 -68.72 11.23
CA ALA A 26 13.61 -68.01 10.81
C ALA A 26 13.51 -66.53 10.32
N ARG A 27 14.39 -65.59 10.65
CA ARG A 27 15.80 -65.61 11.09
C ARG A 27 16.17 -64.18 11.56
N ARG A 28 17.21 -64.12 12.39
CA ARG A 28 17.88 -62.98 13.04
C ARG A 28 18.22 -61.74 12.19
N ASP A 29 18.07 -60.60 12.85
CA ASP A 29 19.02 -59.49 13.11
C ASP A 29 19.87 -58.88 11.98
N THR A 30 19.93 -57.54 12.02
CA THR A 30 21.06 -56.60 11.80
C THR A 30 20.88 -55.53 10.71
N LEU A 31 20.81 -54.28 11.16
CA LEU A 31 21.39 -53.07 10.54
C LEU A 31 22.77 -52.83 11.22
N PRO A 32 23.69 -51.95 10.75
CA PRO A 32 23.80 -51.18 9.49
C PRO A 32 25.22 -51.28 8.83
N ASP A 33 25.40 -50.76 7.60
CA ASP A 33 26.35 -49.68 7.28
C ASP A 33 26.61 -49.49 5.76
N SER A 34 26.93 -48.23 5.43
CA SER A 34 27.36 -47.59 4.18
C SER A 34 28.03 -48.41 3.07
N GLN A 35 27.68 -48.15 1.80
CA GLN A 35 28.56 -47.51 0.80
C GLN A 35 27.88 -47.27 -0.57
N SER A 36 28.46 -46.30 -1.27
CA SER A 36 28.09 -45.60 -2.51
C SER A 36 27.68 -46.44 -3.74
N VAL A 37 26.71 -45.94 -4.51
CA VAL A 37 26.80 -45.92 -5.99
C VAL A 37 26.26 -44.59 -6.52
N ALA A 38 27.10 -43.94 -7.32
CA ALA A 38 26.86 -42.71 -8.05
C ALA A 38 25.84 -42.90 -9.19
N GLY A 39 25.00 -41.88 -9.40
CA GLY A 39 24.10 -41.76 -10.54
C GLY A 39 23.86 -40.29 -10.86
N ALA A 40 24.78 -39.71 -11.63
CA ALA A 40 24.73 -38.33 -12.10
C ALA A 40 23.99 -38.22 -13.44
N CYS A 41 23.09 -37.24 -13.56
CA CYS A 41 22.66 -36.61 -14.82
C CYS A 41 21.99 -35.25 -14.52
N PRO A 42 21.96 -34.29 -15.47
CA PRO A 42 22.69 -33.03 -15.33
C PRO A 42 21.79 -31.80 -15.14
N PRO A 43 22.35 -30.63 -14.76
CA PRO A 43 21.64 -29.36 -14.78
C PRO A 43 21.62 -28.79 -16.20
N ASN A 44 20.43 -28.49 -16.71
CA ASN A 44 20.25 -27.67 -17.92
C ASN A 44 19.94 -26.24 -17.41
N GLN A 45 20.96 -25.38 -17.28
CA GLN A 45 21.40 -24.41 -18.29
C GLN A 45 20.27 -23.57 -18.89
N GLY A 46 20.22 -22.30 -18.48
CA GLY A 46 19.46 -21.26 -19.17
C GLY A 46 19.00 -20.13 -18.25
N PHE A 47 19.93 -19.27 -17.81
CA PHE A 47 19.76 -17.79 -17.76
C PHE A 47 21.02 -17.16 -17.14
N ALA A 48 22.08 -17.12 -17.94
CA ALA A 48 23.21 -16.22 -17.75
C ALA A 48 23.23 -15.23 -18.93
N ALA A 49 23.61 -13.98 -18.64
CA ALA A 49 23.51 -12.75 -19.47
C ALA A 49 22.16 -12.02 -19.29
N SER A 50 22.05 -10.80 -18.77
CA SER A 50 23.00 -9.67 -18.81
C SER A 50 22.74 -8.70 -17.65
N ILE A 51 23.72 -8.52 -16.77
CA ILE A 51 23.88 -7.30 -15.96
C ILE A 51 25.28 -6.79 -16.27
N ALA A 52 25.37 -5.88 -17.23
CA ALA A 52 26.57 -5.12 -17.52
C ALA A 52 26.36 -3.68 -17.03
N VAL A 53 27.13 -3.38 -15.99
CA VAL A 53 27.51 -2.11 -15.40
C VAL A 53 27.53 -0.93 -16.38
N ALA A 54 26.90 0.18 -15.98
CA ALA A 54 27.20 1.51 -16.52
C ALA A 54 27.39 2.50 -15.37
N ALA A 55 28.62 2.56 -14.86
CA ALA A 55 29.13 3.62 -14.01
C ALA A 55 30.64 3.77 -14.28
N ASP A 56 31.00 4.73 -15.13
CA ASP A 56 32.26 5.51 -15.07
C ASP A 56 32.04 6.73 -15.99
N ALA A 57 31.77 7.91 -15.45
CA ALA A 57 32.71 8.91 -14.96
C ALA A 57 33.09 9.94 -16.03
N ALA A 58 33.26 11.16 -15.53
CA ALA A 58 33.35 12.42 -16.24
C ALA A 58 34.73 12.67 -16.87
N GLY A 59 34.75 13.49 -17.93
CA GLY A 59 35.95 14.14 -18.46
C GLY A 59 35.83 14.54 -19.93
N GLY A 60 35.67 15.85 -20.23
CA GLY A 60 35.74 16.41 -21.60
C GLY A 60 37.18 16.61 -22.09
N PRO A 61 37.49 17.51 -23.05
CA PRO A 61 36.67 18.18 -24.08
C PRO A 61 37.25 18.02 -25.52
N ASN A 62 36.70 18.80 -26.47
CA ASN A 62 37.21 19.20 -27.80
C ASN A 62 36.88 18.37 -29.08
N SER A 63 35.95 18.96 -29.83
CA SER A 63 36.17 19.55 -31.18
C SER A 63 35.99 18.72 -32.46
N LEU A 64 35.28 19.36 -33.38
CA LEU A 64 35.37 19.32 -34.86
C LEU A 64 34.58 18.28 -35.66
N GLY A 65 33.88 18.80 -36.68
CA GLY A 65 33.23 18.08 -37.79
C GLY A 65 31.71 18.01 -37.63
N GLY A 66 30.87 18.87 -38.18
CA GLY A 66 30.89 19.39 -39.54
C GLY A 66 30.19 18.41 -40.48
N GLN A 67 28.87 18.54 -40.69
CA GLN A 67 28.21 18.61 -42.01
C GLN A 67 26.67 18.47 -41.93
N LYS A 68 26.02 19.60 -42.24
CA LYS A 68 24.91 19.80 -43.18
C LYS A 68 23.89 18.65 -43.35
N ARG A 69 22.64 18.90 -42.96
CA ARG A 69 21.47 18.60 -43.80
C ARG A 69 20.32 19.56 -43.50
N ALA A 70 20.11 20.46 -44.46
CA ALA A 70 18.98 21.36 -44.53
C ALA A 70 17.74 20.61 -45.03
N ALA A 71 16.61 20.78 -44.34
CA ALA A 71 15.29 20.56 -44.92
C ALA A 71 14.37 21.69 -44.45
N ARG A 72 14.27 22.69 -45.32
CA ARG A 72 13.45 23.90 -45.21
C ARG A 72 12.01 23.53 -45.53
N PHE A 73 11.11 23.56 -44.55
CA PHE A 73 9.67 23.59 -44.78
C PHE A 73 9.15 25.02 -44.52
N LYS A 74 9.04 25.80 -45.60
CA LYS A 74 8.35 27.10 -45.57
C LYS A 74 6.85 26.84 -45.62
N ARG A 75 6.13 27.14 -44.54
CA ARG A 75 4.68 27.34 -44.58
C ARG A 75 4.36 28.73 -44.06
N ALA A 76 4.14 29.64 -45.00
CA ALA A 76 3.66 30.99 -44.76
C ALA A 76 2.29 30.93 -44.08
N ARG A 77 2.15 31.52 -42.89
CA ARG A 77 0.85 31.83 -42.29
C ARG A 77 0.73 33.34 -42.19
N LYS A 78 -0.27 33.86 -42.90
CA LYS A 78 -0.76 35.25 -42.92
C LYS A 78 -0.98 35.75 -41.49
N THR A 79 -0.44 36.92 -41.20
CA THR A 79 -0.85 37.82 -40.12
C THR A 79 -2.11 38.57 -40.54
N PRO A 80 -3.18 38.59 -39.73
CA PRO A 80 -4.19 39.63 -39.80
C PRO A 80 -3.87 40.73 -38.79
N SER A 81 -4.05 41.97 -39.25
CA SER A 81 -3.82 43.20 -38.53
C SER A 81 -4.79 43.42 -37.36
N LEU A 82 -4.25 44.12 -36.37
CA LEU A 82 -4.87 44.68 -35.19
C LEU A 82 -6.24 45.34 -35.46
N SER A 83 -7.27 44.89 -34.74
CA SER A 83 -8.45 45.69 -34.45
C SER A 83 -8.54 45.96 -32.94
N ARG A 84 -8.74 47.24 -32.67
CA ARG A 84 -8.82 47.94 -31.38
C ARG A 84 -9.97 47.40 -30.52
N VAL A 85 -9.67 46.96 -29.30
CA VAL A 85 -10.68 46.70 -28.25
C VAL A 85 -10.61 47.86 -27.25
N PRO A 86 -11.73 48.50 -26.88
CA PRO A 86 -11.72 49.62 -25.95
C PRO A 86 -11.42 49.16 -24.53
N ALA A 87 -10.72 50.01 -23.78
CA ALA A 87 -10.51 49.88 -22.34
C ALA A 87 -11.87 49.90 -21.62
N ALA A 88 -12.19 48.80 -20.93
CA ALA A 88 -13.24 48.78 -19.94
C ALA A 88 -12.59 48.80 -18.56
N ASP A 89 -12.77 49.93 -17.89
CA ASP A 89 -12.61 50.04 -16.45
C ASP A 89 -13.49 49.00 -15.75
N SER A 90 -12.87 48.14 -14.95
CA SER A 90 -13.55 47.42 -13.89
C SER A 90 -12.58 47.22 -12.73
N THR A 91 -12.28 48.33 -12.05
CA THR A 91 -11.87 48.33 -10.66
C THR A 91 -13.05 47.86 -9.81
N ALA A 92 -12.73 47.10 -8.76
CA ALA A 92 -13.63 46.63 -7.69
C ALA A 92 -14.62 45.50 -8.01
N ALA A 93 -14.16 44.24 -7.82
CA ALA A 93 -14.84 43.21 -7.00
C ALA A 93 -14.18 41.82 -7.12
N THR A 94 -12.87 41.70 -6.85
CA THR A 94 -12.21 40.38 -6.73
C THR A 94 -11.25 40.34 -5.53
N THR A 95 -11.68 40.84 -4.38
CA THR A 95 -10.91 40.73 -3.11
C THR A 95 -11.50 39.72 -2.13
N GLY A 96 -12.57 39.00 -2.50
CA GLY A 96 -13.18 37.96 -1.66
C GLY A 96 -12.60 36.54 -1.82
N SER A 97 -12.01 36.21 -2.97
CA SER A 97 -11.55 34.83 -3.25
C SER A 97 -10.07 34.58 -2.94
N ALA A 98 -9.29 35.64 -2.71
CA ALA A 98 -7.83 35.55 -2.51
C ALA A 98 -7.43 35.19 -1.06
N ARG A 99 -8.39 35.10 -0.13
CA ARG A 99 -8.12 34.85 1.30
C ARG A 99 -8.26 33.39 1.73
N ALA A 100 -8.54 32.47 0.81
CA ALA A 100 -8.36 31.03 1.04
C ALA A 100 -6.87 30.62 0.91
N ALA A 101 -5.97 31.45 1.44
CA ALA A 101 -4.61 31.03 1.73
C ALA A 101 -4.69 29.86 2.73
N ALA A 102 -4.03 28.75 2.43
CA ALA A 102 -4.08 27.50 3.21
C ALA A 102 -4.04 27.75 4.72
N SER A 103 -5.21 27.78 5.36
CA SER A 103 -5.33 27.93 6.81
C SER A 103 -4.95 26.59 7.45
N PRO A 104 -4.16 26.56 8.54
CA PRO A 104 -3.78 25.32 9.22
C PRO A 104 -4.98 24.56 9.81
N ARG A 105 -6.19 25.16 9.77
CA ARG A 105 -7.43 24.62 10.29
C ARG A 105 -7.76 23.24 9.74
N LEU A 106 -7.66 23.02 8.43
CA LEU A 106 -8.00 21.72 7.83
C LEU A 106 -7.06 20.60 8.32
N PRO A 107 -5.73 20.70 8.18
CA PRO A 107 -4.81 19.68 8.66
C PRO A 107 -4.91 19.43 10.17
N LEU A 108 -5.10 20.49 10.97
CA LEU A 108 -5.31 20.35 12.41
C LEU A 108 -6.63 19.62 12.73
N ALA A 109 -7.71 19.95 12.02
CA ALA A 109 -8.99 19.25 12.17
C ALA A 109 -8.88 17.78 11.78
N LEU A 110 -8.21 17.47 10.66
CA LEU A 110 -7.97 16.10 10.23
C LEU A 110 -7.11 15.33 11.25
N LEU A 111 -6.05 15.95 11.76
CA LEU A 111 -5.21 15.35 12.81
C LEU A 111 -6.03 15.08 14.08
N ALA A 112 -6.89 16.00 14.49
CA ALA A 112 -7.76 15.81 15.65
C ALA A 112 -8.74 14.65 15.43
N ILE A 113 -9.37 14.55 14.25
CA ILE A 113 -10.27 13.44 13.90
C ILE A 113 -9.52 12.10 13.96
N VAL A 114 -8.35 12.02 13.33
CA VAL A 114 -7.52 10.80 13.34
C VAL A 114 -7.07 10.45 14.75
N ALA A 115 -6.64 11.42 15.56
CA ALA A 115 -6.23 11.19 16.93
C ALA A 115 -7.39 10.68 17.81
N LEU A 116 -8.58 11.27 17.68
CA LEU A 116 -9.77 10.82 18.40
C LEU A 116 -10.17 9.40 17.99
N ALA A 117 -10.17 9.10 16.69
CA ALA A 117 -10.46 7.76 16.19
C ALA A 117 -9.43 6.73 16.70
N LEU A 118 -8.14 7.08 16.67
CA LEU A 118 -7.07 6.22 17.17
C LEU A 118 -7.23 5.93 18.67
N LEU A 119 -7.46 6.96 19.49
CA LEU A 119 -7.70 6.81 20.92
C LEU A 119 -8.93 5.96 21.21
N ALA A 120 -10.04 6.21 20.50
CA ALA A 120 -11.26 5.42 20.64
C ALA A 120 -11.03 3.95 20.22
N SER A 121 -10.25 3.71 19.17
CA SER A 121 -9.97 2.36 18.67
C SER A 121 -9.14 1.53 19.65
N GLY A 122 -8.24 2.17 20.41
CA GLY A 122 -7.40 1.52 21.40
C GLY A 122 -8.13 1.14 22.69
N ILE A 123 -9.39 1.55 22.84
CA ILE A 123 -10.24 1.13 23.97
C ILE A 123 -10.80 -0.26 23.67
N ALA A 124 -10.18 -1.26 24.29
CA ALA A 124 -10.54 -2.68 24.17
C ALA A 124 -10.61 -3.18 22.71
N PRO A 125 -9.52 -3.07 21.92
CA PRO A 125 -9.46 -3.63 20.58
C PRO A 125 -9.66 -5.14 20.61
N PHE A 126 -10.06 -5.71 19.48
CA PHE A 126 -10.35 -7.14 19.37
C PHE A 126 -9.11 -8.00 19.70
N ASP A 127 -7.96 -7.65 19.08
CA ASP A 127 -6.66 -8.12 19.50
C ASP A 127 -5.67 -6.94 19.64
N ARG A 128 -4.84 -6.96 20.70
CA ARG A 128 -3.95 -5.83 21.00
C ARG A 128 -2.69 -5.82 20.15
N LEU A 129 -2.16 -6.99 19.79
CA LEU A 129 -0.95 -7.09 18.98
C LEU A 129 -1.27 -6.69 17.53
N THR A 130 -2.33 -7.25 16.95
CA THR A 130 -2.85 -6.88 15.64
C THR A 130 -3.23 -5.41 15.61
N TRP A 131 -3.92 -4.87 16.64
CA TRP A 131 -4.20 -3.43 16.71
C TRP A 131 -2.93 -2.58 16.59
N CYS A 132 -1.87 -2.92 17.34
CA CYS A 132 -0.60 -2.20 17.29
C CYS A 132 0.03 -2.23 15.89
N LEU A 133 0.00 -3.38 15.23
CA LEU A 133 0.62 -3.57 13.91
C LEU A 133 -0.17 -2.85 12.81
N GLU A 134 -1.49 -2.94 12.84
CA GLU A 134 -2.39 -2.29 11.88
C GLU A 134 -2.36 -0.75 11.97
N VAL A 135 -2.29 -0.20 13.19
CA VAL A 135 -2.24 1.27 13.37
C VAL A 135 -0.81 1.82 13.31
N PHE A 136 0.22 0.97 13.25
CA PHE A 136 1.62 1.39 13.20
C PHE A 136 1.92 2.39 12.06
N PRO A 137 1.43 2.21 10.82
CA PRO A 137 1.63 3.20 9.76
C PRO A 137 1.04 4.58 10.13
N VAL A 138 -0.08 4.63 10.86
CA VAL A 138 -0.69 5.89 11.34
C VAL A 138 0.18 6.54 12.42
N LEU A 139 0.68 5.74 13.36
CA LEU A 139 1.59 6.18 14.43
C LEU A 139 2.90 6.74 13.87
N LEU A 140 3.35 6.26 12.71
CA LEU A 140 4.54 6.78 12.01
C LEU A 140 4.21 8.03 11.18
N ALA A 141 3.16 7.98 10.37
CA ALA A 141 2.83 9.02 9.41
C ALA A 141 2.34 10.32 10.07
N ALA A 142 1.52 10.25 11.11
CA ALA A 142 0.94 11.45 11.73
C ALA A 142 2.02 12.37 12.37
N PRO A 143 2.97 11.85 13.19
CA PRO A 143 4.08 12.65 13.70
C PRO A 143 4.98 13.16 12.58
N LEU A 144 5.31 12.34 11.58
CA LEU A 144 6.15 12.75 10.45
C LEU A 144 5.53 13.94 9.71
N LEU A 145 4.23 13.90 9.43
CA LEU A 145 3.52 14.99 8.78
C LEU A 145 3.43 16.24 9.66
N ALA A 146 3.25 16.08 10.97
CA ALA A 146 3.24 17.21 11.91
C ALA A 146 4.61 17.91 11.96
N LEU A 147 5.71 17.14 12.02
CA LEU A 147 7.08 17.65 12.07
C LEU A 147 7.51 18.31 10.75
N THR A 148 7.05 17.77 9.62
CA THR A 148 7.40 18.28 8.29
C THR A 148 6.48 19.38 7.79
N TRP A 149 5.32 19.61 8.42
CA TRP A 149 4.28 20.56 7.98
C TRP A 149 4.81 21.95 7.59
N ARG A 150 5.77 22.50 8.36
CA ARG A 150 6.31 23.84 8.08
C ARG A 150 7.35 23.87 6.96
N ARG A 151 8.09 22.77 6.76
CA ARG A 151 9.19 22.68 5.78
C ARG A 151 8.72 22.16 4.43
N PHE A 152 7.79 21.21 4.46
CA PHE A 152 7.23 20.56 3.28
C PHE A 152 5.73 20.32 3.50
N PRO A 153 4.89 21.37 3.49
CA PRO A 153 3.44 21.20 3.57
C PRO A 153 2.97 20.41 2.35
N LEU A 154 2.15 19.38 2.54
CA LEU A 154 1.51 18.68 1.42
C LEU A 154 0.29 19.45 0.90
N THR A 155 -0.22 19.05 -0.26
CA THR A 155 -1.51 19.55 -0.74
C THR A 155 -2.65 19.15 0.20
N SER A 156 -3.70 19.98 0.28
CA SER A 156 -4.90 19.64 1.06
C SER A 156 -5.55 18.33 0.62
N LEU A 157 -5.45 18.00 -0.68
CA LEU A 157 -5.87 16.70 -1.22
C LEU A 157 -5.12 15.55 -0.55
N ALA A 158 -3.78 15.62 -0.49
CA ALA A 158 -2.96 14.60 0.15
C ALA A 158 -3.30 14.45 1.64
N TYR A 159 -3.47 15.54 2.39
CA TYR A 159 -3.86 15.46 3.80
C TYR A 159 -5.22 14.80 4.02
N VAL A 160 -6.23 15.12 3.20
CA VAL A 160 -7.55 14.47 3.29
C VAL A 160 -7.43 12.98 2.99
N LEU A 161 -6.72 12.61 1.92
CA LEU A 161 -6.54 11.20 1.56
C LEU A 161 -5.78 10.42 2.63
N VAL A 162 -4.71 10.98 3.20
CA VAL A 162 -3.97 10.36 4.32
C VAL A 162 -4.87 10.17 5.53
N ALA A 163 -5.70 11.17 5.87
CA ALA A 163 -6.62 11.03 6.99
C ALA A 163 -7.67 9.93 6.74
N LEU A 164 -8.23 9.86 5.52
CA LEU A 164 -9.17 8.79 5.16
C LEU A 164 -8.51 7.40 5.22
N HIS A 165 -7.29 7.26 4.70
CA HIS A 165 -6.53 6.02 4.80
C HIS A 165 -6.25 5.64 6.25
N ALA A 166 -5.84 6.60 7.08
CA ALA A 166 -5.63 6.36 8.51
C ALA A 166 -6.91 5.86 9.21
N LEU A 167 -8.09 6.36 8.84
CA LEU A 167 -9.35 5.87 9.39
C LEU A 167 -9.66 4.42 8.96
N VAL A 168 -9.30 4.04 7.74
CA VAL A 168 -9.42 2.64 7.27
C VAL A 168 -8.54 1.71 8.12
N LEU A 169 -7.28 2.08 8.34
CA LEU A 169 -6.34 1.33 9.17
C LEU A 169 -6.82 1.24 10.63
N ILE A 170 -7.27 2.37 11.21
CA ILE A 170 -7.77 2.44 12.59
C ILE A 170 -9.01 1.56 12.78
N LEU A 171 -9.94 1.59 11.82
CA LEU A 171 -11.13 0.74 11.86
C LEU A 171 -10.75 -0.74 11.76
N GLY A 172 -9.82 -1.07 10.88
CA GLY A 172 -9.27 -2.41 10.76
C GLY A 172 -8.59 -2.87 12.05
N GLY A 173 -7.69 -2.08 12.63
CA GLY A 173 -7.05 -2.40 13.91
C GLY A 173 -8.04 -2.55 15.08
N ARG A 174 -9.15 -1.81 15.09
CA ARG A 174 -10.18 -1.93 16.15
C ARG A 174 -10.80 -3.33 16.21
N TYR A 175 -11.07 -3.91 15.05
CA TYR A 175 -11.79 -5.17 14.92
C TYR A 175 -10.88 -6.35 14.56
N THR A 176 -9.67 -6.09 14.03
CA THR A 176 -8.95 -6.94 13.06
C THR A 176 -9.64 -6.94 11.69
N TYR A 177 -8.85 -7.00 10.62
CA TYR A 177 -9.35 -6.86 9.24
C TYR A 177 -10.40 -7.93 8.87
N ALA A 178 -10.22 -9.17 9.35
CA ALA A 178 -11.15 -10.27 9.11
C ALA A 178 -12.54 -10.07 9.75
N GLU A 179 -12.63 -9.21 10.77
CA GLU A 179 -13.81 -9.03 11.62
C GLU A 179 -14.50 -7.68 11.42
N VAL A 180 -14.04 -6.84 10.49
CA VAL A 180 -14.67 -5.53 10.26
C VAL A 180 -16.09 -5.70 9.72
N PRO A 181 -17.13 -5.09 10.35
CA PRO A 181 -18.53 -5.27 9.96
C PRO A 181 -18.85 -4.89 8.51
N LEU A 182 -18.22 -3.83 7.98
CA LEU A 182 -18.36 -3.42 6.58
C LEU A 182 -17.96 -4.55 5.61
N GLY A 183 -16.94 -5.30 6.00
CA GLY A 183 -16.43 -6.42 5.26
C GLY A 183 -17.43 -7.58 5.16
N TYR A 184 -18.07 -7.97 6.27
CA TYR A 184 -19.14 -8.96 6.25
C TYR A 184 -20.33 -8.51 5.39
N TRP A 185 -20.73 -7.25 5.49
CA TRP A 185 -21.79 -6.71 4.63
C TRP A 185 -21.44 -6.84 3.14
N LEU A 186 -20.20 -6.53 2.76
CA LEU A 186 -19.76 -6.62 1.36
C LEU A 186 -19.63 -8.07 0.90
N ARG A 187 -19.15 -8.96 1.78
CA ARG A 187 -19.10 -10.40 1.52
C ARG A 187 -20.48 -10.93 1.18
N ASP A 188 -21.46 -10.65 2.02
CA ASP A 188 -22.82 -11.18 1.84
C ASP A 188 -23.52 -10.54 0.64
N ALA A 189 -23.31 -9.24 0.40
CA ALA A 189 -23.91 -8.52 -0.72
C ALA A 189 -23.38 -8.97 -2.10
N LEU A 190 -22.11 -9.39 -2.17
CA LEU A 190 -21.45 -9.82 -3.41
C LEU A 190 -21.27 -11.34 -3.51
N GLY A 191 -21.68 -12.11 -2.51
CA GLY A 191 -21.51 -13.56 -2.46
C GLY A 191 -20.03 -13.99 -2.41
N LEU A 192 -19.17 -13.24 -1.71
CA LEU A 192 -17.75 -13.56 -1.58
C LEU A 192 -17.54 -14.66 -0.53
N GLU A 193 -16.44 -15.41 -0.68
CA GLU A 193 -16.11 -16.49 0.25
C GLU A 193 -15.55 -15.97 1.58
N ARG A 194 -14.84 -14.84 1.56
CA ARG A 194 -14.18 -14.24 2.73
C ARG A 194 -14.55 -12.78 2.93
N ASN A 195 -14.28 -12.25 4.12
CA ASN A 195 -14.37 -10.82 4.41
C ASN A 195 -13.30 -10.07 3.57
N PRO A 196 -13.69 -9.19 2.62
CA PRO A 196 -12.76 -8.51 1.71
C PRO A 196 -12.21 -7.20 2.26
N TYR A 197 -12.41 -6.88 3.54
CA TYR A 197 -12.01 -5.58 4.11
C TYR A 197 -10.51 -5.33 3.96
N ASP A 198 -9.73 -6.39 4.08
CA ASP A 198 -8.30 -6.38 3.87
C ASP A 198 -7.88 -5.86 2.49
N ARG A 199 -8.52 -6.38 1.43
CA ARG A 199 -8.34 -5.88 0.06
C ARG A 199 -8.73 -4.41 -0.09
N ILE A 200 -9.70 -3.91 0.69
CA ILE A 200 -10.04 -2.48 0.71
C ILE A 200 -8.88 -1.67 1.32
N GLY A 201 -8.28 -2.17 2.40
CA GLY A 201 -7.06 -1.62 3.00
C GLY A 201 -5.93 -1.53 1.99
N HIS A 202 -5.63 -2.63 1.29
CA HIS A 202 -4.59 -2.67 0.26
C HIS A 202 -4.91 -1.78 -0.95
N PHE A 203 -6.16 -1.68 -1.38
CA PHE A 203 -6.55 -0.71 -2.41
C PHE A 203 -6.24 0.73 -1.95
N ALA A 204 -6.60 1.08 -0.71
CA ALA A 204 -6.29 2.38 -0.13
C ALA A 204 -4.77 2.59 0.01
N GLN A 205 -4.00 1.51 0.29
CA GLN A 205 -2.53 1.50 0.39
C GLN A 205 -1.85 1.75 -0.95
N GLY A 206 -2.49 1.41 -2.07
CA GLY A 206 -2.09 1.88 -3.37
C GLY A 206 -2.51 3.32 -3.63
N PHE A 207 -3.80 3.59 -3.43
CA PHE A 207 -4.45 4.81 -3.88
C PHE A 207 -3.90 6.07 -3.20
N VAL A 208 -3.71 6.04 -1.88
CA VAL A 208 -3.34 7.21 -1.10
C VAL A 208 -1.83 7.48 -1.16
N PRO A 209 -0.95 6.50 -0.88
CA PRO A 209 0.49 6.64 -1.08
C PRO A 209 0.88 7.07 -2.51
N ALA A 210 0.12 6.69 -3.54
CA ALA A 210 0.40 7.16 -4.91
C ALA A 210 0.39 8.69 -5.02
N ILE A 211 -0.56 9.37 -4.36
CA ILE A 211 -0.64 10.83 -4.37
C ILE A 211 0.48 11.45 -3.54
N VAL A 212 0.82 10.87 -2.40
CA VAL A 212 1.92 11.35 -1.55
C VAL A 212 3.26 11.18 -2.25
N ALA A 213 3.56 10.00 -2.78
CA ALA A 213 4.79 9.70 -3.52
C ALA A 213 4.91 10.59 -4.77
N ARG A 214 3.82 10.76 -5.53
CA ARG A 214 3.80 11.68 -6.68
C ARG A 214 4.12 13.11 -6.25
N GLU A 215 3.57 13.58 -5.14
CA GLU A 215 3.82 14.93 -4.65
C GLU A 215 5.27 15.15 -4.26
N ILE A 216 5.85 14.20 -3.53
CA ILE A 216 7.25 14.20 -3.15
C ILE A 216 8.11 14.24 -4.41
N LEU A 217 7.95 13.27 -5.32
CA LEU A 217 8.77 13.15 -6.52
C LEU A 217 8.70 14.39 -7.43
N VAL A 218 7.52 14.97 -7.64
CA VAL A 218 7.38 16.17 -8.47
C VAL A 218 8.06 17.39 -7.86
N ARG A 219 8.14 17.47 -6.52
CA ARG A 219 8.66 18.65 -5.82
C ARG A 219 10.12 18.52 -5.39
N THR A 220 10.68 17.31 -5.37
CA THR A 220 12.05 17.05 -4.88
C THR A 220 12.98 16.44 -5.93
N SER A 221 12.48 16.16 -7.14
CA SER A 221 13.27 15.52 -8.21
C SER A 221 13.06 16.24 -9.56
N PRO A 222 13.93 15.99 -10.57
CA PRO A 222 13.76 16.54 -11.92
C PRO A 222 12.64 15.85 -12.72
N LEU A 223 11.90 14.90 -12.14
CA LEU A 223 10.85 14.15 -12.83
C LEU A 223 9.72 15.07 -13.27
N ARG A 224 9.41 15.02 -14.57
CA ARG A 224 8.28 15.74 -15.16
C ARG A 224 7.01 14.90 -15.09
N PRO A 225 5.81 15.53 -15.03
CA PRO A 225 4.55 14.82 -15.18
C PRO A 225 4.54 14.00 -16.49
N GLY A 226 4.25 12.71 -16.40
CA GLY A 226 4.24 11.81 -17.54
C GLY A 226 4.27 10.33 -17.12
N ALA A 227 4.44 9.44 -18.10
CA ALA A 227 4.40 8.00 -17.90
C ALA A 227 5.49 7.50 -16.94
N TRP A 228 6.71 8.04 -17.02
CA TRP A 228 7.81 7.66 -16.12
C TRP A 228 7.53 7.98 -14.66
N LEU A 229 6.96 9.15 -14.37
CA LEU A 229 6.55 9.49 -13.02
C LEU A 229 5.44 8.53 -12.53
N ALA A 230 4.44 8.24 -13.36
CA ALA A 230 3.37 7.32 -13.01
C ALA A 230 3.89 5.91 -12.72
N PHE A 231 4.80 5.40 -13.55
CA PHE A 231 5.46 4.12 -13.38
C PHE A 231 6.23 4.06 -12.06
N LEU A 232 7.10 5.04 -11.79
CA LEU A 232 7.89 5.09 -10.55
C LEU A 232 7.00 5.20 -9.30
N VAL A 233 5.91 5.98 -9.37
CA VAL A 233 4.94 6.06 -8.27
C VAL A 233 4.29 4.70 -8.03
N ALA A 234 3.86 3.99 -9.07
CA ALA A 234 3.31 2.65 -8.94
C ALA A 234 4.32 1.66 -8.34
N CYS A 235 5.58 1.69 -8.79
CA CYS A 235 6.66 0.89 -8.22
C CYS A 235 6.87 1.18 -6.73
N VAL A 236 6.86 2.45 -6.31
CA VAL A 236 6.97 2.82 -4.90
C VAL A 236 5.81 2.24 -4.08
N CYS A 237 4.57 2.32 -4.59
CA CYS A 237 3.40 1.78 -3.88
C CYS A 237 3.50 0.26 -3.71
N VAL A 238 3.82 -0.46 -4.78
CA VAL A 238 3.99 -1.93 -4.73
C VAL A 238 5.17 -2.33 -3.84
N ALA A 239 6.29 -1.59 -3.88
CA ALA A 239 7.43 -1.85 -3.01
C ALA A 239 7.08 -1.66 -1.52
N ILE A 240 6.32 -0.61 -1.17
CA ILE A 240 5.81 -0.42 0.19
C ILE A 240 4.88 -1.57 0.58
N SER A 241 4.01 -2.00 -0.34
CA SER A 241 3.13 -3.16 -0.12
C SER A 241 3.93 -4.40 0.20
N ALA A 242 4.89 -4.76 -0.66
CA ALA A 242 5.72 -5.94 -0.47
C ALA A 242 6.51 -5.90 0.85
N LEU A 243 6.97 -4.71 1.28
CA LEU A 243 7.63 -4.56 2.57
C LEU A 243 6.68 -4.83 3.75
N TYR A 244 5.42 -4.41 3.65
CA TYR A 244 4.42 -4.69 4.68
C TYR A 244 4.14 -6.19 4.79
N GLU A 245 3.92 -6.87 3.66
CA GLU A 245 3.74 -8.33 3.59
C GLU A 245 4.92 -9.09 4.20
N PHE A 246 6.16 -8.62 3.95
CA PHE A 246 7.33 -9.23 4.57
C PHE A 246 7.38 -9.03 6.08
N ILE A 247 6.94 -7.88 6.59
CA ILE A 247 6.85 -7.62 8.03
C ILE A 247 5.83 -8.57 8.67
N GLU A 248 4.67 -8.77 8.04
CA GLU A 248 3.66 -9.69 8.54
C GLU A 248 4.15 -11.14 8.53
N TRP A 249 4.78 -11.57 7.44
CA TRP A 249 5.41 -12.88 7.35
C TRP A 249 6.47 -13.09 8.45
N TRP A 250 7.37 -12.13 8.65
CA TRP A 250 8.38 -12.21 9.71
C TRP A 250 7.76 -12.20 11.11
N THR A 251 6.68 -11.45 11.32
CA THR A 251 5.98 -11.40 12.61
C THR A 251 5.31 -12.74 12.93
N ALA A 252 4.67 -13.37 11.93
CA ALA A 252 4.11 -14.71 12.08
C ALA A 252 5.20 -15.75 12.44
N LEU A 253 6.35 -15.70 11.76
CA LEU A 253 7.49 -16.57 12.10
C LEU A 253 8.03 -16.33 13.52
N ALA A 254 8.06 -15.09 13.99
CA ALA A 254 8.61 -14.73 15.30
C ALA A 254 7.67 -15.08 16.48
N THR A 255 6.36 -15.03 16.27
CA THR A 255 5.35 -15.30 17.32
C THR A 255 5.01 -16.78 17.47
N GLY A 256 5.36 -17.61 16.48
CA GLY A 256 5.04 -19.03 16.48
C GLY A 256 3.54 -19.32 16.33
N GLU A 257 2.74 -18.31 15.99
CA GLU A 257 1.36 -18.50 15.56
C GLU A 257 1.37 -19.25 14.24
N ALA A 258 0.45 -20.22 14.08
CA ALA A 258 0.19 -20.78 12.76
C ALA A 258 -0.15 -19.61 11.85
N ALA A 259 0.58 -19.48 10.74
CA ALA A 259 0.55 -18.34 9.82
C ALA A 259 -0.88 -17.86 9.50
N ASP A 260 -1.86 -18.76 9.51
CA ASP A 260 -3.28 -18.50 9.24
C ASP A 260 -3.99 -17.53 10.20
N ALA A 261 -3.61 -17.45 11.48
CA ALA A 261 -4.33 -16.63 12.48
C ALA A 261 -3.89 -15.16 12.47
N PHE A 262 -2.60 -14.90 12.22
CA PHE A 262 -2.06 -13.54 12.16
C PHE A 262 -2.17 -12.92 10.76
N LEU A 263 -1.95 -13.71 9.70
CA LEU A 263 -1.97 -13.20 8.32
C LEU A 263 -3.38 -12.82 7.83
N GLY A 264 -4.45 -13.11 8.58
CA GLY A 264 -5.80 -12.76 8.14
C GLY A 264 -6.23 -13.43 6.82
N THR A 265 -5.50 -14.48 6.39
CA THR A 265 -5.69 -15.12 5.07
C THR A 265 -7.11 -15.64 4.87
N GLN A 266 -7.79 -15.97 5.97
CA GLN A 266 -9.09 -16.63 5.95
C GLN A 266 -9.06 -17.90 5.07
N GLY A 267 -7.90 -18.57 5.01
CA GLY A 267 -7.66 -19.75 4.17
C GLY A 267 -7.26 -19.47 2.72
N ASP A 268 -7.06 -18.21 2.33
CA ASP A 268 -6.59 -17.84 0.98
C ASP A 268 -5.06 -17.95 0.88
N VAL A 269 -4.57 -18.95 0.13
CA VAL A 269 -3.12 -19.16 -0.09
C VAL A 269 -2.50 -18.06 -0.96
N TRP A 270 -3.32 -17.31 -1.71
CA TRP A 270 -2.89 -16.26 -2.62
C TRP A 270 -3.04 -14.85 -2.03
N ASP A 271 -3.22 -14.73 -0.72
CA ASP A 271 -3.64 -13.47 -0.10
C ASP A 271 -2.68 -12.32 -0.40
N THR A 272 -1.43 -12.50 0.01
CA THR A 272 -0.33 -11.58 -0.24
C THR A 272 -0.22 -11.15 -1.72
N GLN A 273 -0.47 -12.06 -2.68
CA GLN A 273 -0.44 -11.70 -4.10
C GLN A 273 -1.64 -10.83 -4.49
N TRP A 274 -2.83 -11.15 -3.99
CA TRP A 274 -4.02 -10.33 -4.17
C TRP A 274 -3.87 -8.95 -3.53
N ASP A 275 -3.19 -8.86 -2.40
CA ASP A 275 -2.99 -7.62 -1.66
C ASP A 275 -2.04 -6.68 -2.41
N MET A 276 -0.90 -7.20 -2.87
CA MET A 276 0.00 -6.45 -3.74
C MET A 276 -0.67 -6.05 -5.07
N PHE A 277 -1.48 -6.93 -5.67
CA PHE A 277 -2.20 -6.61 -6.90
C PHE A 277 -3.26 -5.53 -6.68
N THR A 278 -4.02 -5.63 -5.59
CA THR A 278 -5.06 -4.66 -5.23
C THR A 278 -4.45 -3.29 -4.90
N CYS A 279 -3.28 -3.28 -4.26
CA CYS A 279 -2.45 -2.09 -4.09
C CYS A 279 -2.03 -1.49 -5.44
N LEU A 280 -1.53 -2.30 -6.39
CA LEU A 280 -1.22 -1.81 -7.73
C LEU A 280 -2.45 -1.18 -8.42
N CYS A 281 -3.61 -1.83 -8.35
CA CYS A 281 -4.87 -1.29 -8.87
C CYS A 281 -5.22 0.06 -8.23
N GLY A 282 -5.12 0.17 -6.91
CA GLY A 282 -5.33 1.43 -6.18
C GLY A 282 -4.43 2.55 -6.68
N ALA A 283 -3.13 2.28 -6.83
CA ALA A 283 -2.16 3.25 -7.31
C ALA A 283 -2.47 3.71 -8.74
N VAL A 284 -2.80 2.78 -9.64
CA VAL A 284 -3.19 3.09 -11.03
C VAL A 284 -4.45 3.94 -11.06
N VAL A 285 -5.49 3.60 -10.29
CA VAL A 285 -6.74 4.36 -10.23
C VAL A 285 -6.49 5.77 -9.69
N ALA A 286 -5.71 5.93 -8.63
CA ALA A 286 -5.34 7.26 -8.10
C ALA A 286 -4.64 8.11 -9.16
N LEU A 287 -3.67 7.54 -9.87
CA LEU A 287 -2.93 8.23 -10.92
C LEU A 287 -3.83 8.64 -12.09
N LEU A 288 -4.76 7.78 -12.51
CA LEU A 288 -5.70 8.09 -13.60
C LEU A 288 -6.70 9.18 -13.21
N LEU A 289 -7.27 9.09 -12.01
CA LEU A 289 -8.35 9.98 -11.58
C LEU A 289 -7.84 11.33 -11.05
N LEU A 290 -6.73 11.33 -10.30
CA LEU A 290 -6.36 12.49 -9.48
C LEU A 290 -5.14 13.26 -9.99
N SER A 291 -4.30 12.71 -10.88
CA SER A 291 -3.06 13.37 -11.31
C SER A 291 -3.27 14.80 -11.83
N ARG A 292 -4.36 15.05 -12.58
CA ARG A 292 -4.66 16.39 -13.12
C ARG A 292 -5.03 17.38 -12.02
N VAL A 293 -5.93 16.98 -11.13
CA VAL A 293 -6.37 17.81 -9.99
C VAL A 293 -5.19 18.07 -9.06
N HIS A 294 -4.42 17.04 -8.74
CA HIS A 294 -3.25 17.11 -7.88
C HIS A 294 -2.17 18.05 -8.44
N THR A 295 -1.91 18.00 -9.75
CA THR A 295 -0.97 18.95 -10.41
C THR A 295 -1.40 20.41 -10.21
N ARG A 296 -2.71 20.71 -10.34
CA ARG A 296 -3.23 22.06 -10.08
C ARG A 296 -3.07 22.47 -8.61
N ARG A 297 -3.28 21.53 -7.68
CA ARG A 297 -3.10 21.78 -6.24
C ARG A 297 -1.65 22.04 -5.87
N ILE A 298 -0.70 21.30 -6.46
CA ILE A 298 0.74 21.55 -6.27
C ILE A 298 1.11 22.94 -6.80
N ALA A 299 0.69 23.29 -8.01
CA ALA A 299 0.99 24.61 -8.59
C ALA A 299 0.44 25.77 -7.73
N ALA A 300 -0.80 25.63 -7.23
CA ALA A 300 -1.40 26.61 -6.34
C ALA A 300 -0.65 26.74 -5.00
N LEU A 301 -0.18 25.62 -4.44
CA LEU A 301 0.62 25.61 -3.21
C LEU A 301 1.96 26.35 -3.40
N THR A 302 2.70 26.04 -4.48
CA THR A 302 3.97 26.70 -4.78
C THR A 302 3.81 28.21 -5.02
N ALA A 303 2.74 28.63 -5.70
CA ALA A 303 2.46 30.05 -5.92
C ALA A 303 2.18 30.81 -4.61
N LEU A 304 1.49 30.18 -3.65
CA LEU A 304 1.26 30.77 -2.32
C LEU A 304 2.57 30.93 -1.55
N ASP A 305 3.46 29.95 -1.63
CA ASP A 305 4.77 30.00 -0.94
C ASP A 305 5.68 31.08 -1.52
N SER A 306 5.71 31.24 -2.86
CA SER A 306 6.42 32.34 -3.51
C SER A 306 5.89 33.71 -3.08
N THR A 307 4.56 33.86 -3.01
CA THR A 307 3.92 35.12 -2.57
C THR A 307 4.32 35.47 -1.14
N ARG A 308 4.28 34.50 -0.22
CA ARG A 308 4.69 34.69 1.19
C ARG A 308 6.15 35.11 1.31
N ALA A 309 7.04 34.48 0.54
CA ALA A 309 8.46 34.83 0.52
C ALA A 309 8.69 36.28 0.05
N SER A 310 7.99 36.72 -1.01
CA SER A 310 8.08 38.11 -1.49
C SER A 310 7.55 39.13 -0.48
N THR A 311 6.45 38.83 0.23
CA THR A 311 5.89 39.73 1.25
C THR A 311 6.71 39.78 2.55
N ALA A 312 7.48 38.73 2.84
CA ALA A 312 8.33 38.65 4.03
C ALA A 312 9.67 39.39 3.87
N SER A 313 9.99 39.88 2.67
CA SER A 313 11.17 40.68 2.38
C SER A 313 10.81 42.14 2.03
N PRO A 314 10.25 42.94 2.95
CA PRO A 314 10.08 44.37 2.71
C PRO A 314 11.42 45.08 2.92
N GLY A 315 12.10 45.44 1.82
CA GLY A 315 13.18 46.42 1.78
C GLY A 315 14.54 45.95 2.32
N SER A 316 15.43 45.57 1.40
CA SER A 316 16.88 45.82 1.53
C SER A 316 17.25 46.98 0.62
#